data_AF-A0A932KY53-F1
#
_entry.id   AF-A0A932KY53-F1
#
_cell.length_a   1.000
_cell.length_b   1.000
_cell.length_c   1.000
_cell.angle_alpha   90.00
_cell.angle_beta   90.00
_cell.angle_gamma   90.00
#
_symmetry.space_group_name_H-M   'P 1'
#
loop_
_entity.id
_entity.type
_entity.pdbx_description
1 polymer ?
#
loop_
_entity_poly.entity_id
_entity_poly.type
_entity_poly.pdbx_seq_one_letter_code
_entity_poly.pdbx_strand_id
1 'polypeptide(L)'
;AGDAAHIVPPTGAKGLNLAASDVRYLSRAFIEFYGGSPLGIDHYSARCLRRIWKAERFSWWMTNLLHRFPDTNAFDQRALEAELDYVVHSHAGRTTLAENYVGLPFED
;
A
#
# COMPACT_ATOMS: atom_id res chain seq x y z
N ALA A 1 -15.10 3.46 0.25
CA ALA A 1 -14.10 2.97 -0.72
C ALA A 1 -13.30 4.15 -1.23
N GLY A 2 -11.99 3.98 -1.43
CA GLY A 2 -11.10 5.07 -1.88
C GLY A 2 -10.91 6.16 -0.82
N ASP A 3 -10.70 7.40 -1.26
CA ASP A 3 -10.32 8.56 -0.44
C ASP A 3 -11.25 8.88 0.73
N ALA A 4 -12.50 8.42 0.68
CA ALA A 4 -13.41 8.49 1.82
C ALA A 4 -12.97 7.61 3.02
N ALA A 5 -12.01 6.71 2.83
CA ALA A 5 -11.55 5.74 3.82
C ALA A 5 -10.03 5.77 4.06
N HIS A 6 -9.21 6.15 3.08
CA HIS A 6 -7.74 6.20 3.20
C HIS A 6 -7.13 7.24 2.25
N ILE A 7 -6.01 7.84 2.65
CA ILE A 7 -5.25 8.80 1.85
C ILE A 7 -3.79 8.40 1.92
N VAL A 8 -3.14 8.26 0.76
CA VAL A 8 -1.72 7.89 0.68
C VAL A 8 -0.89 9.04 0.10
N PRO A 9 0.38 9.20 0.52
CA PRO A 9 1.32 10.04 -0.19
C PRO A 9 1.47 9.58 -1.66
N PRO A 10 1.50 10.50 -2.65
CA PRO A 10 1.51 10.14 -4.07
C PRO A 10 2.79 9.40 -4.50
N THR A 11 3.85 9.43 -3.68
CA THR A 11 5.15 8.79 -3.92
C THR A 11 5.05 7.30 -4.23
N GLY A 12 4.11 6.60 -3.61
CA GLY A 12 3.86 5.17 -3.87
C GLY A 12 2.94 4.89 -5.06
N ALA A 13 2.30 5.92 -5.64
CA ALA A 13 1.28 5.82 -6.68
C ALA A 13 0.14 4.83 -6.35
N LYS A 14 -0.33 4.81 -5.09
CA LYS A 14 -1.28 3.79 -4.60
C LYS A 14 -2.73 4.23 -4.48
N GLY A 15 -3.05 5.52 -4.41
CA GLY A 15 -4.40 6.01 -4.06
C GLY A 15 -5.52 5.42 -4.94
N LEU A 16 -5.47 5.68 -6.25
CA LEU A 16 -6.45 5.16 -7.20
C LEU A 16 -6.45 3.61 -7.25
N ASN A 17 -5.29 2.99 -7.14
CA ASN A 17 -5.15 1.53 -7.15
C ASN A 17 -5.77 0.87 -5.91
N LEU A 18 -5.74 1.54 -4.75
CA LEU A 18 -6.43 1.11 -3.53
C LEU A 18 -7.94 1.31 -3.65
N ALA A 19 -8.38 2.45 -4.17
CA ALA A 19 -9.78 2.70 -4.45
C ALA A 19 -10.38 1.62 -5.38
N ALA A 20 -9.65 1.24 -6.43
CA ALA A 20 -10.06 0.16 -7.33
C ALA A 20 -10.19 -1.20 -6.61
N SER A 21 -9.26 -1.50 -5.69
CA SER A 21 -9.33 -2.74 -4.89
C SER A 21 -10.51 -2.75 -3.91
N ASP A 22 -10.80 -1.61 -3.27
CA ASP A 22 -11.96 -1.47 -2.39
C ASP A 22 -13.26 -1.70 -3.17
N VAL A 23 -13.39 -1.09 -4.35
CA VAL A 23 -14.59 -1.25 -5.20
C VAL A 23 -14.74 -2.71 -5.65
N ARG A 24 -13.64 -3.39 -6.01
CA ARG A 24 -13.66 -4.83 -6.31
C ARG A 24 -14.21 -5.64 -5.12
N TYR A 25 -13.69 -5.44 -3.92
CA TYR A 25 -14.14 -6.18 -2.73
C TYR A 25 -15.58 -5.84 -2.35
N LEU A 26 -15.97 -4.57 -2.43
CA LEU A 26 -17.31 -4.11 -2.11
C LEU A 26 -18.34 -4.66 -3.11
N SER A 27 -18.01 -4.68 -4.40
CA SER A 27 -18.90 -5.24 -5.44
C SER A 27 -19.19 -6.72 -5.19
N ARG A 28 -18.16 -7.51 -4.84
CA ARG A 28 -18.31 -8.93 -4.47
C ARG A 28 -19.15 -9.09 -3.21
N ALA A 29 -18.92 -8.25 -2.20
CA ALA A 29 -19.70 -8.26 -0.97
C ALA A 29 -21.19 -7.95 -1.21
N PHE A 30 -21.51 -7.00 -2.09
CA PHE A 30 -22.90 -6.74 -2.47
C PHE A 30 -23.54 -7.88 -3.26
N ILE A 31 -22.82 -8.46 -4.22
CA ILE A 31 -23.33 -9.63 -4.97
C ILE A 31 -23.68 -10.77 -4.01
N GLU A 32 -22.81 -11.06 -3.04
CA GLU A 32 -23.05 -12.07 -2.02
C GLU A 32 -24.26 -11.73 -1.13
N PHE A 33 -24.36 -10.47 -0.70
CA PHE A 33 -25.46 -9.98 0.13
C PHE A 33 -26.83 -10.15 -0.55
N TYR A 34 -26.95 -9.74 -1.81
CA TYR A 34 -28.16 -9.94 -2.59
C TYR A 34 -28.42 -11.41 -2.95
N GLY A 35 -27.40 -12.27 -2.86
CA GLY A 35 -27.52 -13.73 -2.90
C GLY A 35 -27.98 -14.37 -1.59
N GLY A 36 -28.13 -13.60 -0.51
CA GLY A 36 -28.67 -14.05 0.78
C GLY A 36 -27.64 -14.26 1.90
N SER A 37 -26.36 -13.90 1.70
CA SER A 37 -25.32 -14.03 2.73
C SER A 37 -24.70 -12.67 3.11
N PRO A 38 -24.72 -12.27 4.40
CA PRO A 38 -24.12 -11.01 4.84
C PRO A 38 -22.60 -11.06 5.04
N LEU A 39 -22.00 -12.26 5.01
CA LEU A 39 -20.59 -12.46 5.38
C LEU A 39 -19.63 -11.60 4.55
N GLY A 40 -19.92 -11.41 3.27
CA GLY A 40 -19.16 -10.53 2.39
C GLY A 40 -19.08 -9.09 2.91
N ILE A 41 -20.20 -8.55 3.41
CA ILE A 41 -20.30 -7.20 3.97
C ILE A 41 -19.63 -7.13 5.34
N ASP A 42 -19.90 -8.12 6.21
CA ASP A 42 -19.36 -8.16 7.57
C ASP A 42 -17.83 -8.20 7.59
N HIS A 43 -17.21 -8.86 6.60
CA HIS A 43 -15.76 -8.97 6.49
C HIS A 43 -15.10 -7.95 5.55
N TYR A 44 -15.87 -7.12 4.85
CA TYR A 44 -15.37 -6.18 3.84
C TYR A 44 -14.20 -5.34 4.38
N SER A 45 -14.39 -4.66 5.50
CA SER A 45 -13.38 -3.78 6.10
C SER A 45 -12.08 -4.52 6.43
N ALA A 46 -12.19 -5.72 7.01
CA ALA A 46 -11.03 -6.53 7.36
C ALA A 46 -10.24 -6.96 6.12
N ARG A 47 -10.92 -7.28 5.00
CA ARG A 47 -10.27 -7.62 3.72
C ARG A 47 -9.55 -6.41 3.12
N CYS A 48 -10.21 -5.25 3.06
CA CYS A 48 -9.61 -4.02 2.53
C CYS A 48 -8.37 -3.61 3.33
N LEU A 49 -8.47 -3.61 4.67
CA LEU A 49 -7.40 -3.13 5.55
C LEU A 49 -6.10 -3.91 5.40
N ARG A 50 -6.15 -5.22 5.13
CA ARG A 50 -4.93 -6.03 4.89
C ARG A 50 -4.14 -5.56 3.68
N ARG A 51 -4.80 -5.05 2.64
CA ARG A 51 -4.14 -4.50 1.46
C ARG A 51 -3.76 -3.03 1.65
N ILE A 52 -4.66 -2.23 2.23
CA ILE A 52 -4.42 -0.80 2.51
C ILE A 52 -3.14 -0.63 3.32
N TRP A 53 -2.97 -1.35 4.43
CA TRP A 53 -1.79 -1.20 5.28
C TRP A 53 -0.47 -1.58 4.58
N LYS A 54 -0.49 -2.54 3.65
CA LYS A 54 0.72 -2.88 2.87
C LYS A 54 1.09 -1.75 1.90
N ALA A 55 0.09 -1.13 1.28
CA ALA A 55 0.28 0.00 0.37
C ALA A 55 0.64 1.30 1.10
N GLU A 56 0.08 1.54 2.28
CA GLU A 56 0.43 2.64 3.19
C GLU A 56 1.90 2.52 3.60
N ARG A 57 2.30 1.36 4.14
CA ARG A 57 3.69 1.06 4.51
C ARG A 57 4.64 1.34 3.33
N PHE A 58 4.29 0.89 2.13
CA PHE A 58 5.11 1.11 0.94
C PHE A 58 5.21 2.60 0.57
N SER A 59 4.09 3.32 0.58
CA SER A 59 4.04 4.74 0.22
C SER A 59 4.78 5.58 1.26
N TRP A 60 4.65 5.27 2.54
CA TRP A 60 5.43 5.84 3.63
C TRP A 60 6.93 5.58 3.44
N TRP A 61 7.34 4.33 3.18
CA TRP A 61 8.75 3.98 2.98
C TRP A 61 9.38 4.72 1.80
N MET A 62 8.70 4.74 0.65
CA MET A 62 9.14 5.51 -0.53
C MET A 62 9.25 7.01 -0.23
N THR A 63 8.31 7.55 0.56
CA THR A 63 8.34 8.97 0.94
C THR A 63 9.55 9.28 1.81
N ASN A 64 9.85 8.46 2.80
CA ASN A 64 11.02 8.62 3.66
C ASN A 64 12.34 8.47 2.90
N LEU A 65 12.40 7.50 1.98
CA LEU A 65 13.63 7.21 1.24
C LEU A 65 13.99 8.29 0.20
N LEU A 66 12.98 8.98 -0.36
CA LEU A 66 13.15 9.86 -1.51
C LEU A 66 13.00 11.36 -1.21
N HIS A 67 12.65 11.74 0.02
CA HIS A 67 12.50 13.14 0.42
C HIS A 67 13.49 13.53 1.50
N ARG A 68 13.84 14.82 1.55
CA ARG A 68 14.59 15.42 2.67
C ARG A 68 13.60 16.07 3.63
N PHE A 69 13.70 15.74 4.90
CA PHE A 69 12.90 16.39 5.95
C PHE A 69 13.75 17.43 6.68
N PRO A 70 13.14 18.55 7.14
CA PRO A 70 13.87 19.62 7.82
C PRO A 70 14.65 19.16 9.05
N ASP A 71 14.13 18.16 9.76
CA ASP A 71 14.67 17.69 11.03
C ASP A 71 15.54 16.42 10.90
N THR A 72 15.87 15.99 9.68
CA THR A 72 16.74 14.81 9.46
C THR A 72 18.16 15.09 9.95
N ASN A 73 18.64 14.34 10.94
CA ASN A 73 20.00 14.48 11.44
C ASN A 73 21.03 13.76 10.54
N ALA A 74 22.32 13.98 10.81
CA ALA A 74 23.40 13.43 9.99
C ALA A 74 23.46 11.90 9.98
N PHE A 75 23.06 11.23 11.07
CA PHE A 75 23.01 9.77 11.12
C PHE A 75 21.87 9.24 10.26
N ASP A 76 20.67 9.78 10.42
CA ASP A 76 19.49 9.36 9.67
C ASP A 76 19.70 9.54 8.16
N GLN A 77 20.31 10.66 7.74
CA GLN A 77 20.65 10.89 6.34
C GLN A 77 21.58 9.80 5.78
N ARG A 78 22.61 9.40 6.54
CA ARG A 78 23.53 8.32 6.13
C ARG A 78 22.85 6.96 6.11
N ALA A 79 21.92 6.70 7.04
CA ALA A 79 21.14 5.46 7.05
C ALA A 79 20.22 5.36 5.82
N LEU A 80 19.54 6.45 5.45
CA LEU A 80 18.70 6.51 4.25
C LEU A 80 19.51 6.34 2.95
N GLU A 81 20.70 6.94 2.88
CA GLU A 81 21.62 6.74 1.75
C GLU A 81 22.04 5.27 1.61
N ALA A 82 22.37 4.61 2.73
CA ALA A 82 22.72 3.19 2.74
C ALA A 82 21.53 2.29 2.37
N GLU A 83 20.32 2.61 2.84
CA GLU A 83 19.09 1.91 2.45
C GLU A 83 18.84 2.03 0.95
N LEU A 84 18.99 3.23 0.38
CA LEU A 84 18.82 3.45 -1.06
C LEU A 84 19.86 2.66 -1.87
N ASP A 85 21.12 2.68 -1.44
CA ASP A 85 22.19 1.90 -2.07
C ASP A 85 21.88 0.39 -2.05
N TYR A 86 21.45 -0.12 -0.89
CA TYR A 86 21.04 -1.51 -0.75
C TYR A 86 19.87 -1.86 -1.68
N VAL A 87 18.80 -1.06 -1.70
CA VAL A 87 17.62 -1.30 -2.54
C VAL A 87 17.98 -1.35 -4.02
N VAL A 88 18.85 -0.44 -4.47
CA VAL A 88 19.22 -0.33 -5.89
C VAL A 88 20.16 -1.45 -6.31
N HIS A 89 21.11 -1.86 -5.45
CA HIS A 89 22.16 -2.80 -5.84
C HIS A 89 21.87 -4.26 -5.44
N SER A 90 21.05 -4.51 -4.41
CA SER A 90 20.61 -5.85 -4.01
C SER A 90 19.48 -6.38 -4.89
N HIS A 91 19.59 -7.62 -5.36
CA HIS A 91 18.48 -8.29 -6.05
C HIS A 91 17.25 -8.41 -5.14
N ALA A 92 17.43 -8.80 -3.88
CA ALA A 92 16.33 -8.91 -2.92
C ALA A 92 15.67 -7.54 -2.65
N GLY A 93 16.48 -6.48 -2.51
CA GLY A 93 15.99 -5.12 -2.35
C GLY A 93 15.14 -4.65 -3.55
N ARG A 94 15.65 -4.86 -4.78
CA ARG A 94 14.92 -4.56 -6.01
C ARG A 94 13.63 -5.38 -6.14
N THR A 95 13.63 -6.65 -5.75
CA THR A 95 12.42 -7.49 -5.78
C THR A 95 11.34 -6.93 -4.85
N THR A 96 11.69 -6.58 -3.61
CA THR A 96 10.77 -5.96 -2.65
C THR A 96 10.19 -4.64 -3.18
N LEU A 97 11.04 -3.79 -3.78
CA LEU A 97 10.58 -2.57 -4.43
C LEU A 97 9.59 -2.89 -5.56
N ALA A 98 9.97 -3.80 -6.47
CA ALA A 98 9.21 -4.13 -7.67
C ALA A 98 7.83 -4.71 -7.35
N GLU A 99 7.74 -5.72 -6.48
CA GLU A 99 6.46 -6.37 -6.13
C GLU A 99 5.48 -5.38 -5.50
N ASN A 100 5.99 -4.46 -4.67
CA ASN A 100 5.15 -3.45 -4.05
C ASN A 100 4.78 -2.38 -5.06
N TYR A 101 5.68 -1.99 -5.97
CA TYR A 101 5.42 -0.97 -7.00
C TYR A 101 4.39 -1.42 -8.03
N VAL A 102 4.47 -2.65 -8.54
CA VAL A 102 3.45 -3.21 -9.46
C VAL A 102 2.13 -3.55 -8.75
N GLY A 103 2.18 -3.69 -7.43
CA GLY A 103 1.01 -3.93 -6.59
C GLY A 103 0.87 -5.39 -6.19
N LEU A 104 0.67 -5.61 -4.89
CA LEU A 104 0.50 -6.94 -4.33
C LEU A 104 -0.83 -7.58 -4.78
N PRO A 105 -0.90 -8.93 -4.81
CA PRO A 105 -2.09 -9.66 -5.21
C PRO A 105 -3.35 -9.24 -4.46
N PHE A 106 -4.50 -9.39 -5.12
CA PHE A 106 -5.78 -9.30 -4.44
C PHE A 106 -6.02 -10.56 -3.60
N GLU A 107 -6.75 -10.40 -2.52
CA GLU A 107 -7.26 -11.53 -1.74
C GLU A 107 -8.60 -11.94 -2.35
N ASP A 108 -8.76 -13.23 -2.65
CA ASP A 108 -10.02 -13.79 -3.15
C ASP A 108 -10.94 -14.25 -2.02
#